data_AF-A0A7X7G9C8-F1
#
_entry.id   AF-A0A7X7G9C8-F1
#
_cell.length_a   1.000
_cell.length_b   1.000
_cell.length_c   1.000
_cell.angle_alpha   90.00
_cell.angle_beta   90.00
_cell.angle_gamma   90.00
#
_symmetry.space_group_name_H-M   'P 1'
#
loop_
_entity.id
_entity.type
_entity.pdbx_description
1 polymer ?
#
loop_
_entity_poly.entity_id
_entity_poly.type
_entity_poly.pdbx_seq_one_letter_code
_entity_poly.pdbx_strand_id
1 'polypeptide(L)'
;LDVRPVAITPDGPLPRGLAEGATVDLWFVPPDAPWSAAGAVADSAGAGPEAAAADGAEPAARVEPAAAPLAPRQLVGGLTVAEVAEARPGFGVGGGGATVHVLVPVAELPVVLAALASDGSVQVVLVPGA
;
A
#
# COMPACT_ATOMS: atom_id res chain seq x y z
N LEU A 1 -8.84 -5.34 19.68
CA LEU A 1 -8.41 -4.51 18.55
C LEU A 1 -9.60 -4.37 17.62
N ASP A 2 -10.07 -3.16 17.37
CA ASP A 2 -11.12 -2.94 16.37
C ASP A 2 -10.51 -3.08 14.97
N VAL A 3 -10.93 -4.13 14.27
CA VAL A 3 -10.55 -4.40 12.87
C VAL A 3 -11.76 -4.29 11.96
N ARG A 4 -11.54 -3.89 10.71
CA ARG A 4 -12.56 -3.82 9.67
C ARG A 4 -12.09 -4.57 8.42
N PRO A 5 -12.93 -5.43 7.84
CA PRO A 5 -12.61 -6.06 6.56
C PRO A 5 -12.64 -4.99 5.46
N VAL A 6 -11.57 -4.92 4.67
CA VAL A 6 -11.46 -4.05 3.50
C VAL A 6 -11.23 -4.92 2.27
N ALA A 7 -12.06 -4.74 1.25
CA ALA A 7 -11.94 -5.42 -0.04
C ALA A 7 -10.88 -4.71 -0.90
N ILE A 8 -9.92 -5.49 -1.38
CA ILE A 8 -8.83 -5.03 -2.25
C ILE A 8 -8.85 -5.87 -3.51
N THR A 9 -8.70 -5.23 -4.67
CA THR A 9 -8.56 -5.89 -5.97
C THR A 9 -7.14 -5.63 -6.45
N PRO A 10 -6.16 -6.47 -6.09
CA PRO A 10 -4.79 -6.28 -6.53
C PRO A 10 -4.68 -6.48 -8.04
N ASP A 11 -3.74 -5.76 -8.65
CA ASP A 11 -3.46 -5.90 -10.06
C ASP A 11 -2.61 -7.15 -10.32
N GLY A 12 -3.02 -7.94 -11.30
CA GLY A 12 -2.31 -9.13 -11.73
C GLY A 12 -2.63 -10.40 -10.92
N PRO A 13 -1.84 -11.48 -11.10
CA PRO A 13 -2.09 -12.75 -10.44
C PRO A 13 -1.81 -12.66 -8.94
N LEU A 14 -2.66 -13.32 -8.13
CA LEU A 14 -2.44 -13.41 -6.69
C LEU A 14 -1.14 -14.17 -6.36
N PRO A 15 -0.46 -13.79 -5.26
CA PRO A 15 0.66 -14.56 -4.74
C PRO A 15 0.28 -16.02 -4.48
N ARG A 16 1.14 -16.96 -4.88
CA ARG A 16 0.92 -18.38 -4.57
C ARG A 16 1.00 -18.60 -3.07
N GLY A 17 -0.04 -19.16 -2.47
CA GLY A 17 -0.14 -19.37 -1.02
C GLY A 17 -0.92 -18.28 -0.29
N LEU A 18 -1.48 -17.29 -1.00
CA LEU A 18 -2.44 -16.37 -0.40
C LEU A 18 -3.74 -17.11 -0.08
N ALA A 19 -4.08 -17.18 1.20
CA ALA A 19 -5.28 -17.82 1.70
C ALA A 19 -5.82 -17.06 2.92
N GLU A 20 -7.04 -17.38 3.33
CA GLU A 20 -7.58 -16.94 4.62
C GLU A 20 -6.60 -17.26 5.76
N GLY A 21 -6.44 -16.31 6.68
CA GLY A 21 -5.52 -16.40 7.80
C GLY A 21 -4.06 -16.06 7.47
N ALA A 22 -3.69 -15.89 6.19
CA ALA A 22 -2.33 -15.51 5.81
C ALA A 22 -1.98 -14.11 6.30
N THR A 23 -0.69 -13.90 6.60
CA THR A 23 -0.14 -12.59 6.96
C THR A 23 0.39 -11.89 5.71
N VAL A 24 -0.05 -10.65 5.50
CA VAL A 24 0.26 -9.85 4.32
C VAL A 24 0.62 -8.42 4.66
N ASP A 25 1.43 -7.82 3.80
CA ASP A 25 1.70 -6.40 3.76
C ASP A 25 0.97 -5.75 2.58
N LEU A 26 0.43 -4.55 2.81
CA LEU A 26 -0.18 -3.74 1.76
C LEU A 26 0.83 -2.72 1.24
N TRP A 27 0.96 -2.68 -0.08
CA TRP A 27 1.88 -1.80 -0.78
C TRP A 27 1.11 -0.93 -1.77
N PHE A 28 1.43 0.37 -1.81
CA PHE A 28 0.94 1.27 -2.84
C PHE A 28 1.97 1.41 -3.95
N VAL A 29 1.52 1.24 -5.20
CA VAL A 29 2.32 1.38 -6.42
C VAL A 29 1.75 2.54 -7.24
N PRO A 30 2.49 3.66 -7.38
CA PRO A 30 2.07 4.74 -8.27
C PRO A 30 1.93 4.27 -9.73
N PRO A 31 1.00 4.84 -10.53
CA PRO A 31 0.74 4.38 -11.89
C PRO A 31 1.93 4.55 -12.85
N ASP A 32 2.80 5.52 -12.57
CA ASP A 32 4.01 5.82 -13.36
C ASP A 32 5.32 5.42 -12.66
N ALA A 33 5.28 4.47 -11.71
CA ALA A 33 6.49 4.03 -11.02
C ALA A 33 7.50 3.47 -12.03
N PRO A 34 8.68 4.10 -12.23
CA PRO A 34 9.69 3.53 -13.11
C PRO A 34 10.14 2.22 -12.47
N TRP A 35 10.18 1.13 -13.25
CA TRP A 35 10.59 -0.21 -12.78
C TRP A 35 11.97 -0.24 -12.08
N SER A 36 12.79 0.80 -12.28
CA SER A 36 14.06 1.03 -11.59
C SER A 36 13.94 1.55 -10.14
N ALA A 37 12.81 2.15 -9.74
CA ALA A 37 12.61 2.66 -8.37
C ALA A 37 12.26 1.55 -7.36
N ALA A 38 11.73 0.41 -7.83
CA ALA A 38 11.39 -0.73 -6.98
C ALA A 38 12.63 -1.40 -6.35
N GLY A 39 13.83 -1.19 -6.90
CA GLY A 39 15.11 -1.68 -6.36
C GLY A 39 15.91 -0.67 -5.56
N ALA A 40 15.51 0.61 -5.53
CA ALA A 40 16.33 1.70 -4.99
C ALA A 40 16.21 1.88 -3.46
N VAL A 41 15.18 1.32 -2.82
CA VAL A 41 14.91 1.51 -1.38
C VAL A 41 15.70 0.57 -0.45
N ALA A 42 16.55 -0.31 -0.99
CA ALA A 42 17.41 -1.17 -0.19
C ALA A 42 18.71 -0.49 0.32
N ASP A 43 19.01 0.74 -0.12
CA ASP A 43 20.27 1.45 0.20
C ASP A 43 20.04 2.81 0.88
N SER A 44 19.13 2.89 1.85
CA SER A 44 18.93 4.13 2.63
C SER A 44 18.84 3.88 4.13
N ALA A 45 19.56 2.88 4.63
CA ALA A 45 19.90 2.76 6.04
C ALA A 45 21.27 3.40 6.29
N GLY A 46 21.33 4.74 6.28
CA GLY A 46 22.60 5.43 6.51
C GLY A 46 22.58 6.96 6.38
N ALA A 47 21.70 7.67 7.11
CA ALA A 47 21.93 9.07 7.46
C ALA A 47 21.10 9.43 8.70
N GLY A 48 21.78 9.55 9.85
CA GLY A 48 21.18 10.02 11.09
C GLY A 48 20.81 11.51 11.03
N PRO A 49 19.96 12.01 11.94
CA PRO A 49 19.54 13.40 11.95
C PRO A 49 20.60 14.24 12.68
N GLU A 50 21.09 15.30 12.03
CA GLU A 50 21.72 16.42 12.74
C GLU A 50 20.90 17.68 12.48
N ALA A 51 20.36 18.22 13.58
CA ALA A 51 19.60 19.45 13.61
C ALA A 51 20.53 20.65 13.50
N ALA A 52 20.17 21.62 12.66
CA ALA A 52 20.62 22.99 12.80
C ALA A 52 19.48 23.95 12.44
N ALA A 53 19.09 24.72 13.44
CA ALA A 53 18.08 25.77 13.37
C ALA A 53 18.52 26.93 12.48
N ALA A 54 17.56 27.56 11.80
CA ALA A 54 17.64 28.96 11.39
C ALA A 54 16.25 29.62 11.47
N ASP A 55 16.28 30.88 11.87
CA ASP A 55 15.21 31.78 12.30
C ASP A 55 14.32 32.31 11.16
N GLY A 56 13.06 32.61 11.52
CA GLY A 56 12.18 33.64 10.97
C GLY A 56 12.17 33.97 9.47
N ALA A 57 11.25 33.35 8.70
CA ALA A 57 10.52 34.00 7.61
C ALA A 57 9.41 33.07 7.08
N GLU A 58 8.14 33.39 7.33
CA GLU A 58 7.06 32.91 6.47
C GLU A 58 6.97 33.82 5.25
N PRO A 59 7.11 33.26 4.04
CA PRO A 59 6.15 33.51 3.00
C PRO A 59 5.34 32.22 2.85
N ALA A 60 4.02 32.37 2.71
CA ALA A 60 3.11 31.33 2.27
C ALA A 60 3.59 30.79 0.92
N ALA A 61 4.50 29.82 0.97
CA ALA A 61 4.77 28.94 -0.13
C ALA A 61 3.46 28.18 -0.33
N ARG A 62 2.88 28.31 -1.53
CA ARG A 62 2.13 27.20 -2.09
C ARG A 62 2.92 25.95 -1.71
N VAL A 63 2.32 25.07 -0.90
CA VAL A 63 2.85 23.73 -0.73
C VAL A 63 2.68 23.11 -2.12
N GLU A 64 3.67 23.35 -2.98
CA GLU A 64 3.95 22.48 -4.10
C GLU A 64 4.04 21.12 -3.43
N PRO A 65 3.08 20.20 -3.65
CA PRO A 65 3.15 18.90 -3.03
C PRO A 65 4.49 18.34 -3.48
N ALA A 66 5.44 18.22 -2.55
CA ALA A 66 6.74 17.64 -2.79
C ALA A 66 6.47 16.35 -3.54
N ALA A 67 6.90 16.30 -4.81
CA ALA A 67 6.45 15.29 -5.76
C ALA A 67 6.49 13.94 -5.05
N ALA A 68 5.30 13.38 -4.80
CA ALA A 68 5.19 12.20 -3.96
C ALA A 68 6.14 11.16 -4.57
N PRO A 69 7.01 10.54 -3.76
CA PRO A 69 8.03 9.66 -4.30
C PRO A 69 7.35 8.62 -5.18
N LEU A 70 7.70 8.60 -6.46
CA LEU A 70 7.13 7.71 -7.50
C LEU A 70 7.57 6.25 -7.30
N ALA A 71 8.01 5.90 -6.09
CA ALA A 71 8.44 4.58 -5.72
C ALA A 71 7.30 3.81 -5.05
N PRO A 72 7.25 2.49 -5.20
CA PRO A 72 6.41 1.63 -4.38
C PRO A 72 6.70 1.87 -2.90
N ARG A 73 5.65 2.00 -2.08
CA ARG A 73 5.77 2.20 -0.63
C ARG A 73 4.84 1.28 0.14
N GLN A 74 5.32 0.73 1.25
CA GLN A 74 4.49 -0.02 2.18
C GLN A 74 3.52 0.94 2.88
N LEU A 75 2.23 0.58 2.86
CA LEU A 75 1.18 1.30 3.58
C LEU A 75 1.07 0.77 5.00
N VAL A 76 0.87 -0.54 5.11
CA VAL A 76 0.60 -1.25 6.36
C VAL A 76 1.22 -2.63 6.28
N GLY A 77 1.84 -3.07 7.38
CA GLY A 77 2.42 -4.41 7.48
C GLY A 77 1.68 -5.33 8.45
N GLY A 78 1.84 -6.65 8.24
CA GLY A 78 1.40 -7.68 9.19
C GLY A 78 -0.12 -7.81 9.32
N LEU A 79 -0.86 -7.56 8.24
CA LEU A 79 -2.31 -7.69 8.22
C LEU A 79 -2.75 -9.13 7.96
N THR A 80 -3.91 -9.50 8.49
CA THR A 80 -4.48 -10.84 8.30
C THR A 80 -5.49 -10.82 7.16
N VAL A 81 -5.38 -11.79 6.25
CA VAL A 81 -6.40 -12.03 5.22
C VAL A 81 -7.63 -12.66 5.86
N ALA A 82 -8.77 -12.00 5.74
CA ALA A 82 -10.07 -12.52 6.17
C ALA A 82 -10.64 -13.52 5.16
N GLU A 83 -10.51 -13.22 3.87
CA GLU A 83 -11.08 -14.04 2.80
C GLU A 83 -10.35 -13.74 1.48
N VAL A 84 -10.23 -14.75 0.62
CA VAL A 84 -9.83 -14.58 -0.77
C VAL A 84 -10.99 -15.06 -1.65
N ALA A 85 -11.61 -14.13 -2.38
CA ALA A 85 -12.72 -14.41 -3.28
C ALA A 85 -12.24 -14.33 -4.73
N GLU A 86 -12.32 -15.43 -5.46
CA GLU A 86 -12.05 -15.42 -6.91
C GLU A 86 -13.25 -14.82 -7.66
N ALA A 87 -12.99 -13.94 -8.63
CA ALA A 87 -14.05 -13.43 -9.50
C ALA A 87 -14.67 -14.58 -10.29
N ARG A 88 -15.97 -14.81 -10.07
CA ARG A 88 -16.73 -15.75 -10.91
C ARG A 88 -17.00 -15.10 -12.27
N PRO A 89 -16.78 -15.82 -13.38
CA PRO A 89 -17.16 -15.31 -14.69
C PRO A 89 -18.68 -15.07 -14.72
N GLY A 90 -19.10 -13.83 -14.96
CA GLY A 90 -20.50 -13.46 -15.18
C GLY A 90 -21.12 -12.43 -14.24
N PHE A 91 -20.48 -12.08 -13.12
CA PHE A 91 -21.01 -11.08 -12.17
C PHE A 91 -19.90 -10.22 -11.54
N GLY A 92 -19.24 -9.38 -12.34
CA GLY A 92 -18.28 -8.40 -11.85
C GLY A 92 -18.21 -7.17 -12.76
N VAL A 93 -18.35 -5.98 -12.18
CA VAL A 93 -18.01 -4.71 -12.84
C VAL A 93 -16.59 -4.38 -12.40
N GLY A 94 -15.63 -4.55 -13.31
CA GLY A 94 -14.19 -4.55 -13.00
C GLY A 94 -13.59 -5.89 -13.40
N GLY A 95 -12.53 -5.85 -14.22
CA GLY A 95 -11.90 -7.04 -14.83
C GLY A 95 -11.75 -8.19 -13.84
N GLY A 96 -11.98 -9.42 -14.31
CA GLY A 96 -12.15 -10.65 -13.51
C GLY A 96 -10.93 -11.11 -12.69
N GLY A 97 -10.37 -10.23 -11.88
CA GLY A 97 -9.35 -10.49 -10.88
C GLY A 97 -9.97 -10.90 -9.55
N ALA A 98 -9.19 -11.58 -8.72
CA ALA A 98 -9.61 -11.98 -7.39
C ALA A 98 -9.72 -10.77 -6.44
N THR A 99 -10.68 -10.81 -5.53
CA THR A 99 -10.86 -9.85 -4.44
C THR A 99 -10.31 -10.43 -3.14
N VAL A 100 -9.46 -9.69 -2.44
CA VAL A 100 -8.89 -10.08 -1.14
C VAL A 100 -9.51 -9.21 -0.06
N HIS A 101 -10.14 -9.81 0.94
CA HIS A 101 -10.59 -9.13 2.13
C HIS A 101 -9.49 -9.19 3.18
N VAL A 102 -9.01 -8.02 3.62
CA VAL A 102 -7.95 -7.91 4.62
C VAL A 102 -8.49 -7.24 5.87
N LEU A 103 -8.15 -7.77 7.05
CA LEU A 103 -8.50 -7.19 8.34
C LEU A 103 -7.58 -6.01 8.64
N VAL A 104 -8.09 -4.79 8.48
CA VAL A 104 -7.33 -3.56 8.73
C VAL A 104 -7.71 -3.00 10.10
N PRO A 105 -6.74 -2.68 10.97
CA PRO A 105 -7.01 -1.94 12.20
C PRO A 105 -7.67 -0.59 11.90
N VAL A 106 -8.67 -0.21 12.68
CA VAL A 106 -9.42 1.06 12.45
C VAL A 106 -8.50 2.29 12.43
N ALA A 107 -7.40 2.26 13.18
CA ALA A 107 -6.39 3.34 13.19
C ALA A 107 -5.71 3.54 11.83
N GLU A 108 -5.63 2.50 11.00
CA GLU A 108 -4.92 2.50 9.71
C GLU A 108 -5.88 2.53 8.52
N LEU A 109 -7.18 2.39 8.77
CA LEU A 109 -8.21 2.43 7.75
C LEU A 109 -8.21 3.74 6.92
N PRO A 110 -8.03 4.95 7.51
CA PRO A 110 -7.98 6.18 6.72
C PRO A 110 -6.85 6.19 5.68
N VAL A 111 -5.67 5.66 6.01
CA VAL A 111 -4.53 5.63 5.07
C VAL A 111 -4.76 4.61 3.95
N VAL A 112 -5.35 3.46 4.26
CA VAL A 112 -5.71 2.45 3.26
C VAL A 112 -6.78 2.97 2.31
N LEU A 113 -7.84 3.61 2.83
CA LEU A 113 -8.89 4.18 1.99
C LEU A 113 -8.41 5.33 1.12
N ALA A 114 -7.50 6.18 1.63
CA ALA A 114 -6.88 7.23 0.83
C ALA A 114 -6.04 6.65 -0.32
N ALA A 115 -5.31 5.57 -0.07
CA ALA A 115 -4.54 4.88 -1.11
C ALA A 115 -5.45 4.23 -2.16
N LEU A 116 -6.54 3.57 -1.76
CA LEU A 116 -7.52 2.98 -2.68
C LEU A 116 -8.28 4.01 -3.51
N ALA A 117 -8.42 5.24 -3.00
CA ALA A 117 -9.03 6.35 -3.73
C ALA A 117 -8.04 7.09 -4.66
N SER A 118 -6.75 6.74 -4.62
CA SER A 118 -5.72 7.32 -5.47
C SER A 118 -5.63 6.59 -6.80
N ASP A 119 -5.08 7.23 -7.84
CA ASP A 119 -4.92 6.64 -9.18
C ASP A 119 -3.86 5.51 -9.27
N GLY A 120 -3.22 5.15 -8.14
CA GLY A 120 -2.25 4.05 -8.08
C GLY A 120 -2.87 2.73 -7.65
N SER A 121 -2.09 1.67 -7.76
CA SER A 121 -2.52 0.30 -7.46
C SER A 121 -2.14 -0.10 -6.04
N VAL A 122 -3.01 -0.86 -5.37
CA VAL A 122 -2.70 -1.46 -4.07
C VAL A 122 -2.41 -2.95 -4.25
N GLN A 123 -1.16 -3.34 -3.96
CA GLN A 123 -0.68 -4.70 -4.08
C GLN A 123 -0.62 -5.39 -2.72
N VAL A 124 -0.91 -6.69 -2.72
CA VAL A 124 -0.86 -7.57 -1.54
C VAL A 124 0.41 -8.42 -1.63
N VAL A 125 1.27 -8.34 -0.61
CA VAL A 125 2.53 -9.09 -0.54
C VAL A 125 2.49 -10.04 0.65
N LEU A 126 2.78 -11.33 0.43
CA LEU A 126 2.89 -12.32 1.51
C LEU A 126 4.15 -12.07 2.34
N VAL A 127 4.02 -12.14 3.66
CA VAL A 127 5.16 -12.13 4.58
C VAL A 127 5.67 -13.56 4.76
N PRO A 128 6.87 -13.92 4.28
CA PRO A 128 7.39 -15.27 4.46
C PRO A 128 7.69 -15.54 5.94
N GLY A 129 7.22 -16.68 6.45
CA GLY A 129 7.59 -17.17 7.79
C GLY A 129 6.68 -16.70 8.95
N ALA A 130 5.53 -16.11 8.64
CA ALA A 130 4.45 -15.86 9.62
C ALA A 130 3.60 -17.10 9.89
#